data_AF-A0A8S3PP04-F1
#
_entry.id   AF-A0A8S3PP04-F1
#
_cell.length_a   1.000
_cell.length_b   1.000
_cell.length_c   1.000
_cell.angle_alpha   90.00
_cell.angle_beta   90.00
_cell.angle_gamma   90.00
#
_symmetry.space_group_name_H-M   'P 1'
#
loop_
_entity.id
_entity.type
_entity.pdbx_description
1 polymer ?
#
loop_
_entity_poly.entity_id
_entity_poly.type
_entity_poly.pdbx_seq_one_letter_code
_entity_poly.pdbx_strand_id
1 'polypeptide(L)'
;MAATGNVVGVGLSPEDFLPEPPSEDWELNILLDDIAQGINEEDLKRLKSYCIGGPGKRTLSEMKDAMDLFTHLRQTRRLTRDNIIVLQSMLFHLHRRDLQKKVLEYARRLGNVLHFYNPSDQPENGYQHLTVHVEGSVNFDRIKLEKLKDGVARLLCIPPQFVVVDGIEPGNSFLITFSIAEEYIDFVFEMQQCDSDYITAEGVDFVKVKEKYST
;
A
#
# COMPACT_ATOMS: atom_id res chain seq x y z
N MET A 1 48.00 -8.84 57.25
CA MET A 1 47.37 -7.96 56.25
C MET A 1 46.22 -8.74 55.62
N ALA A 2 44.99 -8.28 55.84
CA ALA A 2 43.78 -8.90 55.33
C ALA A 2 43.49 -8.38 53.91
N ALA A 3 43.17 -9.28 52.98
CA ALA A 3 42.60 -8.93 51.69
C ALA A 3 41.21 -9.59 51.62
N THR A 4 40.18 -8.79 51.85
CA THR A 4 38.77 -9.14 51.68
C THR A 4 38.43 -9.12 50.19
N GLY A 5 38.05 -10.28 49.64
CA GLY A 5 37.43 -10.39 48.33
C GLY A 5 36.00 -9.89 48.38
N ASN A 6 35.64 -9.02 47.43
CA ASN A 6 34.28 -8.52 47.26
C ASN A 6 33.71 -9.16 45.99
N VAL A 7 32.79 -10.12 46.15
CA VAL A 7 32.03 -10.72 45.05
C VAL A 7 30.71 -9.95 44.98
N VAL A 8 30.60 -9.02 44.02
CA VAL A 8 29.33 -8.32 43.78
C VAL A 8 28.45 -9.25 42.95
N GLY A 9 27.55 -9.95 43.61
CA GLY A 9 26.45 -10.65 42.94
C GLY A 9 25.50 -9.62 42.33
N VAL A 10 25.46 -9.55 41.00
CA VAL A 10 24.44 -8.79 40.27
C VAL A 10 23.15 -9.59 40.41
N GLY A 11 22.27 -9.16 41.32
CA GLY A 11 20.92 -9.70 41.42
C GLY A 11 20.11 -9.23 40.22
N LEU A 12 19.87 -10.13 39.28
CA LEU A 12 18.82 -9.94 38.27
C LEU A 12 17.47 -10.05 38.98
N SER A 13 16.62 -9.05 38.83
CA SER A 13 15.30 -9.02 39.45
C SER A 13 14.37 -9.97 38.69
N PRO A 14 13.37 -10.59 39.36
CA PRO A 14 12.36 -11.43 38.69
C PRO A 14 11.59 -10.72 37.57
N GLU A 15 11.60 -9.38 37.58
CA GLU A 15 10.98 -8.51 36.58
C GLU A 15 11.74 -8.48 35.25
N ASP A 16 13.04 -8.84 35.23
CA ASP A 16 13.85 -8.93 34.01
C ASP A 16 13.49 -10.16 33.14
N PHE A 17 12.61 -11.04 33.65
CA PHE A 17 12.12 -12.24 32.96
C PHE A 17 10.67 -12.10 32.47
N LEU A 18 10.07 -10.91 32.55
CA LEU A 18 8.80 -10.69 31.88
C LEU A 18 9.05 -10.80 30.37
N PRO A 19 8.36 -11.70 29.64
CA PRO A 19 8.47 -11.74 28.20
C PRO A 19 8.11 -10.35 27.69
N GLU A 20 9.05 -9.73 26.96
CA GLU A 20 8.77 -8.45 26.31
C GLU A 20 7.43 -8.60 25.56
N PRO A 21 6.50 -7.64 25.72
CA PRO A 21 5.26 -7.70 24.98
C PRO A 21 5.62 -7.88 23.50
N PRO A 22 4.97 -8.82 22.79
CA PRO A 22 5.32 -9.09 21.41
C PRO A 22 5.31 -7.77 20.66
N SER A 23 6.38 -7.51 19.90
CA SER A 23 6.51 -6.32 19.04
C SER A 23 5.16 -6.03 18.39
N GLU A 24 4.70 -4.77 18.40
CA GLU A 24 3.42 -4.40 17.79
C GLU A 24 3.30 -4.85 16.31
N ASP A 25 4.43 -5.17 15.67
CA ASP A 25 4.54 -5.66 14.29
C ASP A 25 4.72 -7.19 14.17
N TRP A 26 4.54 -7.97 15.25
CA TRP A 26 4.79 -9.42 15.21
C TRP A 26 3.98 -10.14 14.13
N GLU A 27 2.71 -9.74 13.91
CA GLU A 27 1.87 -10.30 12.84
C GLU A 27 2.41 -9.97 11.44
N LEU A 28 2.93 -8.76 11.24
CA LEU A 28 3.57 -8.37 9.99
C LEU A 28 4.84 -9.17 9.77
N ASN A 29 5.66 -9.38 10.81
CA ASN A 29 6.88 -10.17 10.71
C ASN A 29 6.59 -11.61 10.28
N ILE A 30 5.55 -12.23 10.84
CA ILE A 30 5.11 -13.58 10.43
C ILE A 30 4.68 -13.59 8.97
N LEU A 31 3.87 -12.61 8.54
CA LEU A 31 3.45 -12.51 7.14
C LEU A 31 4.67 -12.40 6.20
N LEU A 32 5.64 -11.55 6.56
CA LEU A 32 6.82 -11.32 5.72
C LEU A 32 7.71 -12.55 5.66
N ASP A 33 7.85 -13.29 6.75
CA ASP A 33 8.59 -14.56 6.76
C ASP A 33 7.91 -15.61 5.88
N ASP A 34 6.59 -15.76 6.02
CA ASP A 34 5.76 -16.66 5.20
C ASP A 34 5.78 -16.34 3.70
N ILE A 35 5.95 -15.07 3.36
CA ILE A 35 6.10 -14.60 1.97
C ILE A 35 7.54 -14.83 1.50
N ALA A 36 8.54 -14.51 2.33
CA ALA A 36 9.95 -14.67 2.00
C ALA A 36 10.30 -16.12 1.70
N GLN A 37 9.80 -17.07 2.49
CA GLN A 37 9.95 -18.51 2.25
C GLN A 37 9.31 -18.95 0.92
N GLY A 38 8.29 -18.23 0.46
CA GLY A 38 7.61 -18.50 -0.80
C GLY A 38 8.30 -17.92 -2.03
N ILE A 39 9.27 -17.01 -1.88
CA ILE A 39 9.95 -16.31 -2.98
C ILE A 39 11.20 -17.09 -3.39
N ASN A 40 11.32 -17.42 -4.68
CA ASN A 40 12.52 -18.06 -5.22
C ASN A 40 13.55 -17.02 -5.72
N GLU A 41 14.72 -17.47 -6.17
CA GLU A 41 15.79 -16.58 -6.64
C GLU A 41 15.41 -15.75 -7.88
N GLU A 42 14.60 -16.31 -8.79
CA GLU A 42 14.13 -15.61 -9.98
C GLU A 42 13.15 -14.49 -9.61
N ASP A 43 12.22 -14.79 -8.71
CA ASP A 43 11.28 -13.85 -8.12
C ASP A 43 12.03 -12.73 -7.40
N LEU A 44 13.07 -13.06 -6.62
CA LEU A 44 13.90 -12.06 -5.95
C LEU A 44 14.59 -11.11 -6.94
N LYS A 45 15.13 -11.65 -8.05
CA LYS A 45 15.73 -10.84 -9.11
C LYS A 45 14.71 -9.87 -9.73
N ARG A 46 13.49 -10.33 -9.96
CA ARG A 46 12.39 -9.51 -10.47
C ARG A 46 11.94 -8.46 -9.44
N LEU A 47 11.82 -8.81 -8.16
CA LEU A 47 11.49 -7.89 -7.06
C LEU A 47 12.47 -6.71 -6.98
N LYS A 48 13.77 -7.00 -7.08
CA LYS A 48 14.80 -5.96 -7.12
C LYS A 48 14.62 -5.00 -8.30
N SER A 49 14.14 -5.50 -9.44
CA SER A 49 13.85 -4.66 -10.61
C SER A 49 12.63 -3.75 -10.41
N TYR A 50 11.66 -4.12 -9.56
CA TYR A 50 10.53 -3.24 -9.24
C TYR A 50 10.88 -2.15 -8.21
N CYS A 51 12.07 -2.20 -7.64
CA CYS A 51 12.57 -1.16 -6.73
C CYS A 51 13.25 0.02 -7.45
N ILE A 52 13.07 0.16 -8.77
CA ILE A 52 13.61 1.29 -9.57
C ILE A 52 13.09 2.61 -8.98
N GLY A 53 14.01 3.54 -8.68
CA GLY A 53 13.72 4.81 -7.98
C GLY A 53 13.72 4.71 -6.44
N GLY A 54 14.12 3.58 -5.86
CA GLY A 54 14.33 3.39 -4.42
C GLY A 54 15.81 3.18 -4.05
N PRO A 55 16.20 2.02 -3.49
CA PRO A 55 17.59 1.74 -3.12
C PRO A 55 18.57 1.91 -4.28
N GLY A 56 19.75 2.44 -4.00
CA GLY A 56 20.84 2.50 -4.99
C GLY A 56 21.27 1.11 -5.45
N LYS A 57 21.80 0.99 -6.68
CA LYS A 57 22.24 -0.29 -7.28
C LYS A 57 23.14 -1.11 -6.33
N ARG A 58 23.96 -0.44 -5.51
CA ARG A 58 24.78 -1.05 -4.47
C ARG A 58 23.94 -1.78 -3.41
N THR A 59 22.95 -1.10 -2.82
CA THR A 59 22.07 -1.67 -1.79
C THR A 59 21.28 -2.86 -2.33
N LEU A 60 20.78 -2.79 -3.57
CA LEU A 60 20.09 -3.91 -4.22
C LEU A 60 21.00 -5.12 -4.48
N SER A 61 22.29 -4.88 -4.69
CA SER A 61 23.29 -5.94 -4.90
C SER A 61 23.70 -6.62 -3.60
N GLU A 62 23.62 -5.90 -2.47
CA GLU A 62 23.95 -6.41 -1.13
C GLU A 62 22.83 -7.27 -0.53
N MET A 63 21.57 -7.07 -0.95
CA MET A 63 20.43 -7.90 -0.53
C MET A 63 20.58 -9.33 -1.06
N LYS A 64 20.61 -10.34 -0.19
CA LYS A 64 20.80 -11.75 -0.57
C LYS A 64 19.50 -12.52 -0.63
N ASP A 65 18.53 -12.15 0.20
CA ASP A 65 17.23 -12.80 0.27
C ASP A 65 16.05 -11.80 0.18
N ALA A 66 14.82 -12.32 0.18
CA ALA A 66 13.61 -11.51 0.17
C ALA A 66 13.40 -10.74 1.48
N MET A 67 13.92 -11.26 2.60
CA MET A 67 13.79 -10.63 3.91
C MET A 67 14.65 -9.36 4.01
N ASP A 68 15.83 -9.34 3.41
CA ASP A 68 16.67 -8.15 3.25
C ASP A 68 15.90 -7.05 2.52
N LEU A 69 15.19 -7.42 1.45
CA LEU A 69 14.37 -6.49 0.69
C LEU A 69 13.20 -5.95 1.54
N PHE A 70 12.47 -6.81 2.25
CA PHE A 70 11.37 -6.39 3.10
C PHE A 70 11.84 -5.51 4.25
N THR A 71 12.98 -5.84 4.85
CA THR A 71 13.62 -5.02 5.89
C THR A 71 13.95 -3.64 5.34
N HIS A 72 14.49 -3.55 4.12
CA HIS A 72 14.75 -2.28 3.47
C HIS A 72 13.46 -1.47 3.19
N LEU A 73 12.40 -2.12 2.73
CA LEU A 73 11.10 -1.47 2.51
C LEU A 73 10.51 -0.93 3.82
N ARG A 74 10.70 -1.64 4.93
CA ARG A 74 10.31 -1.17 6.27
C ARG A 74 11.15 0.02 6.74
N GLN A 75 12.47 -0.05 6.59
CA GLN A 75 13.38 1.04 6.96
C GLN A 75 13.08 2.33 6.18
N THR A 76 12.64 2.19 4.92
CA THR A 76 12.22 3.31 4.07
C THR A 76 10.75 3.71 4.24
N ARG A 77 10.04 3.09 5.20
CA ARG A 77 8.60 3.29 5.48
C ARG A 77 7.68 3.08 4.28
N ARG A 78 8.12 2.30 3.29
CA ARG A 78 7.32 1.88 2.12
C ARG A 78 6.46 0.65 2.40
N LEU A 79 6.81 -0.08 3.45
CA LEU A 79 6.11 -1.24 3.94
C LEU A 79 5.92 -1.06 5.44
N THR A 80 4.67 -0.93 5.88
CA THR A 80 4.31 -0.73 7.29
C THR A 80 3.11 -1.61 7.63
N ARG A 81 2.79 -1.71 8.91
CA ARG A 81 1.63 -2.50 9.38
C ARG A 81 0.31 -2.04 8.75
N ASP A 82 0.18 -0.73 8.53
CA ASP A 82 -0.97 -0.03 7.98
C ASP A 82 -0.88 0.21 6.47
N ASN A 83 0.26 -0.07 5.84
CA ASN A 83 0.45 0.08 4.40
C ASN A 83 1.26 -1.08 3.79
N ILE A 84 0.56 -2.00 3.12
CA ILE A 84 1.15 -3.17 2.45
C ILE A 84 1.01 -3.12 0.93
N ILE A 85 0.52 -2.00 0.39
CA ILE A 85 0.16 -1.87 -1.03
C ILE A 85 1.35 -2.09 -1.97
N VAL A 86 2.54 -1.66 -1.55
CA VAL A 86 3.78 -1.84 -2.31
C VAL A 86 4.14 -3.32 -2.42
N LEU A 87 4.05 -4.06 -1.32
CA LEU A 87 4.29 -5.50 -1.31
C LEU A 87 3.26 -6.23 -2.18
N GLN A 88 1.98 -5.87 -2.05
CA GLN A 88 0.93 -6.48 -2.87
C GLN A 88 1.10 -6.20 -4.36
N SER A 89 1.58 -5.00 -4.72
CA SER A 89 1.90 -4.61 -6.09
C SER A 89 3.07 -5.41 -6.64
N MET A 90 4.13 -5.55 -5.87
CA MET A 90 5.27 -6.37 -6.25
C MET A 90 4.84 -7.83 -6.52
N LEU A 91 4.04 -8.42 -5.62
CA LEU A 91 3.53 -9.79 -5.79
C LEU A 91 2.57 -9.93 -6.98
N PHE A 92 1.83 -8.86 -7.33
CA PHE A 92 0.97 -8.82 -8.52
C PHE A 92 1.77 -8.98 -9.80
N HIS A 93 2.86 -8.21 -9.92
CA HIS A 93 3.72 -8.21 -11.09
C HIS A 93 4.56 -9.48 -11.22
N LEU A 94 4.85 -10.16 -10.10
CA LEU A 94 5.43 -11.51 -10.13
C LEU A 94 4.44 -12.60 -10.54
N HIS A 95 3.15 -12.28 -10.66
CA HIS A 95 2.07 -13.25 -10.86
C HIS A 95 1.96 -14.31 -9.74
N ARG A 96 2.43 -13.99 -8.52
CA ARG A 96 2.39 -14.87 -7.34
C ARG A 96 1.07 -14.73 -6.58
N ARG A 97 -0.03 -15.14 -7.23
CA ARG A 97 -1.40 -15.07 -6.68
C ARG A 97 -1.55 -15.82 -5.35
N ASP A 98 -0.76 -16.88 -5.15
CA ASP A 98 -0.68 -17.63 -3.91
C ASP A 98 -0.23 -16.75 -2.73
N LEU A 99 0.81 -15.94 -2.93
CA LEU A 99 1.34 -15.02 -1.92
C LEU A 99 0.44 -13.79 -1.74
N GLN A 100 -0.17 -13.30 -2.82
CA GLN A 100 -1.14 -12.21 -2.74
C GLN A 100 -2.33 -12.55 -1.86
N LYS A 101 -2.79 -13.81 -1.90
CA LYS A 101 -3.90 -14.26 -1.05
C LYS A 101 -3.55 -14.11 0.44
N LYS A 102 -2.32 -14.44 0.84
CA LYS A 102 -1.85 -14.26 2.23
C LYS A 102 -1.86 -12.80 2.65
N VAL A 103 -1.39 -11.90 1.76
CA VAL A 103 -1.39 -10.45 2.00
C VAL A 103 -2.81 -9.91 2.16
N LEU A 104 -3.74 -10.37 1.34
CA LEU A 104 -5.15 -9.99 1.42
C LEU A 104 -5.83 -10.50 2.70
N GLU A 105 -5.54 -11.74 3.11
CA GLU A 105 -6.05 -12.29 4.37
C GLU A 105 -5.55 -11.51 5.59
N TYR A 106 -4.27 -11.13 5.59
CA TYR A 106 -3.71 -10.25 6.62
C TYR A 106 -4.40 -8.88 6.65
N ALA A 107 -4.59 -8.24 5.49
CA ALA A 107 -5.25 -6.93 5.41
C ALA A 107 -6.69 -6.97 5.92
N ARG A 108 -7.45 -8.00 5.53
CA ARG A 108 -8.83 -8.22 5.99
C ARG A 108 -8.91 -8.43 7.50
N ARG A 109 -7.95 -9.14 8.08
CA ARG A 109 -7.90 -9.40 9.53
C ARG A 109 -7.70 -8.12 10.33
N LEU A 110 -6.83 -7.22 9.88
CA LEU A 110 -6.54 -5.96 10.56
C LEU A 110 -7.55 -4.84 10.26
N GLY A 111 -8.22 -4.89 9.10
CA GLY A 111 -9.29 -3.97 8.70
C GLY A 111 -8.83 -2.56 8.31
N ASN A 112 -7.83 -2.00 8.98
CA ASN A 112 -7.33 -0.64 8.73
C ASN A 112 -5.98 -0.61 7.98
N VAL A 113 -5.83 -1.46 6.97
CA VAL A 113 -4.59 -1.57 6.18
C VAL A 113 -4.85 -1.10 4.75
N LEU A 114 -3.98 -0.23 4.24
CA LEU A 114 -3.99 0.16 2.83
C LEU A 114 -3.50 -1.02 1.97
N HIS A 115 -4.41 -1.57 1.17
CA HIS A 115 -4.22 -2.73 0.32
C HIS A 115 -5.13 -2.62 -0.91
N PHE A 116 -4.91 -3.47 -1.90
CA PHE A 116 -5.80 -3.60 -3.06
C PHE A 116 -7.03 -4.42 -2.75
N TYR A 117 -8.15 -3.91 -3.23
CA TYR A 117 -9.45 -4.55 -3.23
C TYR A 117 -10.25 -4.03 -4.41
N ASN A 118 -11.09 -4.92 -4.95
CA ASN A 118 -11.93 -4.56 -6.09
C ASN A 118 -13.02 -3.59 -5.65
N PRO A 119 -13.42 -2.65 -6.53
CA PRO A 119 -14.62 -1.87 -6.34
C PRO A 119 -15.85 -2.77 -6.25
N SER A 120 -16.89 -2.24 -5.62
CA SER A 120 -18.20 -2.85 -5.60
C SER A 120 -18.68 -3.08 -7.04
N ASP A 121 -19.42 -4.17 -7.32
CA ASP A 121 -19.92 -4.41 -8.68
C ASP A 121 -20.94 -3.34 -9.11
N GLN A 122 -21.68 -2.82 -8.12
CA GLN A 122 -22.63 -1.73 -8.29
C GLN A 122 -22.41 -0.69 -7.19
N PRO A 123 -22.27 0.60 -7.55
CA PRO A 123 -22.30 1.68 -6.57
C PRO A 123 -23.66 1.72 -5.87
N GLU A 124 -23.70 2.32 -4.67
CA GLU A 124 -24.97 2.58 -3.99
C GLU A 124 -25.90 3.45 -4.84
N ASN A 125 -27.22 3.31 -4.64
CA ASN A 125 -28.22 4.07 -5.42
C ASN A 125 -27.92 5.57 -5.37
N GLY A 126 -27.80 6.19 -6.56
CA GLY A 126 -27.48 7.61 -6.69
C GLY A 126 -25.98 7.91 -6.75
N TYR A 127 -25.12 6.88 -6.79
CA TYR A 127 -23.68 7.00 -7.02
C TYR A 127 -23.23 6.34 -8.32
N GLN A 128 -22.09 6.77 -8.84
CA GLN A 128 -21.39 6.23 -10.00
C GLN A 128 -19.91 6.09 -9.73
N HIS A 129 -19.28 5.17 -10.46
CA HIS A 129 -17.84 4.92 -10.37
C HIS A 129 -17.04 5.83 -11.28
N LEU A 130 -16.15 6.59 -10.65
CA LEU A 130 -15.08 7.33 -11.29
C LEU A 130 -13.76 6.58 -11.06
N THR A 131 -13.21 5.97 -12.10
CA THR A 131 -11.90 5.31 -12.03
C THR A 131 -10.81 6.28 -12.47
N VAL A 132 -9.81 6.45 -11.62
CA VAL A 132 -8.67 7.32 -11.84
C VAL A 132 -7.43 6.46 -11.96
N HIS A 133 -6.64 6.71 -12.99
CA HIS A 133 -5.34 6.06 -13.16
C HIS A 133 -4.25 6.91 -12.51
N VAL A 134 -3.49 6.29 -11.62
CA VAL A 134 -2.37 6.91 -10.91
C VAL A 134 -1.11 6.15 -11.26
N GLU A 135 -0.07 6.88 -11.66
CA GLU A 135 1.22 6.29 -11.95
C GLU A 135 1.70 5.45 -10.75
N GLY A 136 2.15 4.23 -11.03
CA GLY A 136 2.58 3.24 -10.03
C GLY A 136 3.84 3.68 -9.30
N SER A 137 3.71 4.62 -8.36
CA SER A 137 4.82 5.07 -7.54
C SER A 137 5.07 4.10 -6.39
N VAL A 138 6.32 3.67 -6.21
CA VAL A 138 6.80 2.86 -5.08
C VAL A 138 6.59 3.53 -3.71
N ASN A 139 6.12 4.78 -3.69
CA ASN A 139 5.84 5.58 -2.50
C ASN A 139 4.35 5.89 -2.34
N PHE A 140 3.45 5.01 -2.78
CA PHE A 140 2.01 5.23 -2.58
C PHE A 140 1.62 4.93 -1.12
N ASP A 141 0.95 5.89 -0.49
CA ASP A 141 0.54 5.85 0.90
C ASP A 141 -0.85 6.49 1.10
N ARG A 142 -1.35 6.43 2.33
CA ARG A 142 -2.66 6.98 2.68
C ARG A 142 -2.72 8.49 2.48
N ILE A 143 -1.61 9.21 2.70
CA ILE A 143 -1.57 10.67 2.49
C ILE A 143 -1.80 11.01 1.02
N LYS A 144 -1.17 10.27 0.09
CA LYS A 144 -1.39 10.43 -1.34
C LYS A 144 -2.81 10.06 -1.76
N LEU A 145 -3.37 8.98 -1.20
CA LEU A 145 -4.76 8.61 -1.45
C LEU A 145 -5.73 9.73 -1.02
N GLU A 146 -5.52 10.32 0.16
CA GLU A 146 -6.35 11.44 0.65
C GLU A 146 -6.17 12.70 -0.21
N LYS A 147 -4.94 13.04 -0.62
CA LYS A 147 -4.70 14.15 -1.56
C LYS A 147 -5.40 13.95 -2.89
N LEU A 148 -5.39 12.73 -3.41
CA LEU A 148 -6.10 12.39 -4.63
C LEU A 148 -7.62 12.55 -4.45
N LYS A 149 -8.15 12.06 -3.33
CA LYS A 149 -9.56 12.25 -2.96
C LYS A 149 -9.93 13.73 -2.90
N ASP A 150 -9.09 14.55 -2.28
CA ASP A 150 -9.27 16.00 -2.21
C ASP A 150 -9.17 16.66 -3.60
N GLY A 151 -8.28 16.17 -4.47
CA GLY A 151 -8.14 16.63 -5.85
C GLY A 151 -9.40 16.35 -6.66
N VAL A 152 -9.94 15.13 -6.58
CA VAL A 152 -11.22 14.75 -7.20
C VAL A 152 -12.36 15.60 -6.65
N ALA A 153 -12.42 15.83 -5.34
CA ALA A 153 -13.45 16.66 -4.73
C ALA A 153 -13.40 18.11 -5.24
N ARG A 154 -12.19 18.70 -5.32
CA ARG A 154 -11.99 20.04 -5.91
C ARG A 154 -12.41 20.10 -7.37
N LEU A 155 -12.07 19.08 -8.16
CA LEU A 155 -12.44 18.98 -9.57
C LEU A 155 -13.96 19.07 -9.76
N LEU A 156 -14.71 18.44 -8.86
CA LEU A 156 -16.17 18.41 -8.92
C LEU A 156 -16.84 19.54 -8.14
N CYS A 157 -16.05 20.41 -7.52
CA CYS A 157 -16.55 21.48 -6.64
C CYS A 157 -17.46 20.94 -5.52
N ILE A 158 -17.17 19.73 -5.03
CA ILE A 158 -17.89 19.09 -3.93
C ILE A 158 -17.00 18.95 -2.69
N PRO A 159 -17.60 18.84 -1.50
CA PRO A 159 -16.84 18.51 -0.30
C PRO A 159 -16.22 17.09 -0.36
N PRO A 160 -14.98 16.86 0.14
CA PRO A 160 -14.29 15.57 0.06
C PRO A 160 -15.02 14.39 0.69
N GLN A 161 -15.94 14.61 1.63
CA GLN A 161 -16.76 13.55 2.23
C GLN A 161 -17.75 12.91 1.24
N PHE A 162 -18.02 13.55 0.10
CA PHE A 162 -18.87 12.99 -0.96
C PHE A 162 -18.09 12.17 -1.99
N VAL A 163 -16.77 12.08 -1.84
CA VAL A 163 -15.89 11.25 -2.67
C VAL A 163 -15.46 10.04 -1.83
N VAL A 164 -16.03 8.87 -2.11
CA VAL A 164 -15.75 7.65 -1.36
C VAL A 164 -14.79 6.78 -2.16
N VAL A 165 -13.72 6.26 -1.55
CA VAL A 165 -12.84 5.29 -2.21
C VAL A 165 -13.54 3.92 -2.20
N ASP A 166 -13.97 3.47 -3.37
CA ASP A 166 -14.70 2.22 -3.53
C ASP A 166 -13.80 1.06 -3.95
N GLY A 167 -12.66 1.34 -4.59
CA GLY A 167 -11.71 0.28 -4.95
C GLY A 167 -10.30 0.80 -5.20
N ILE A 168 -9.31 -0.05 -4.95
CA ILE A 168 -7.91 0.19 -5.33
C ILE A 168 -7.42 -1.09 -6.00
N GLU A 169 -7.22 -1.03 -7.31
CA GLU A 169 -6.88 -2.18 -8.13
C GLU A 169 -5.43 -2.10 -8.64
N PRO A 170 -4.72 -3.24 -8.67
CA PRO A 170 -3.39 -3.30 -9.25
C PRO A 170 -3.43 -3.33 -10.78
N GLY A 171 -2.50 -2.62 -11.41
CA GLY A 171 -2.16 -2.72 -12.83
C GLY A 171 -0.67 -2.41 -13.02
N ASN A 172 -0.26 -2.06 -14.25
CA ASN A 172 1.07 -1.46 -14.48
C ASN A 172 1.22 -0.12 -13.71
N SER A 173 0.09 0.46 -13.32
CA SER A 173 -0.10 1.61 -12.46
C SER A 173 -1.31 1.32 -11.55
N PHE A 174 -1.61 2.18 -10.58
CA PHE A 174 -2.78 1.95 -9.71
C PHE A 174 -4.04 2.48 -10.35
N LEU A 175 -5.11 1.69 -10.30
CA LEU A 175 -6.46 2.16 -10.64
C LEU A 175 -7.21 2.38 -9.33
N ILE A 176 -7.65 3.61 -9.10
CA ILE A 176 -8.40 3.98 -7.90
C ILE A 176 -9.81 4.31 -8.34
N THR A 177 -10.79 3.57 -7.84
CA THR A 177 -12.19 3.79 -8.13
C THR A 177 -12.84 4.54 -6.98
N PHE A 178 -13.44 5.67 -7.31
CA PHE A 178 -14.23 6.49 -6.39
C PHE A 178 -15.72 6.34 -6.69
N SER A 179 -16.54 6.27 -5.64
CA SER A 179 -17.99 6.40 -5.72
C SER A 179 -18.37 7.85 -5.45
N ILE A 180 -19.05 8.47 -6.43
CA ILE A 180 -19.47 9.87 -6.40
C ILE A 180 -20.94 9.96 -6.84
N ALA A 181 -21.71 10.91 -6.28
CA ALA A 181 -23.12 11.03 -6.65
C ALA A 181 -23.30 11.34 -8.14
N GLU A 182 -24.31 10.72 -8.77
CA GLU A 182 -24.53 10.80 -10.23
C GLU A 182 -24.70 12.23 -10.73
N GLU A 183 -25.28 13.11 -9.90
CA GLU A 183 -25.48 14.53 -10.21
C GLU A 183 -24.18 15.30 -10.46
N TYR A 184 -23.03 14.78 -10.01
CA TYR A 184 -21.72 15.41 -10.20
C TYR A 184 -20.92 14.84 -11.37
N ILE A 185 -21.36 13.73 -11.97
CA ILE A 185 -20.59 13.04 -13.03
C ILE A 185 -20.53 13.88 -14.30
N ASP A 186 -21.61 14.57 -14.66
CA ASP A 186 -21.66 15.38 -15.88
C ASP A 186 -20.58 16.47 -15.89
N PHE A 187 -20.24 17.02 -14.72
CA PHE A 187 -19.15 17.99 -14.56
C PHE A 187 -17.77 17.37 -14.85
N VAL A 188 -17.56 16.07 -14.60
CA VAL A 188 -16.30 15.37 -14.94
C VAL A 188 -16.07 15.43 -16.45
N PHE A 189 -17.10 15.15 -17.24
CA PHE A 189 -17.01 15.07 -18.70
C PHE A 189 -16.81 16.44 -19.34
N GLU A 190 -17.47 17.48 -18.82
CA GLU A 190 -17.26 18.86 -19.25
C GLU A 190 -15.83 19.33 -18.92
N MET A 191 -15.31 18.97 -17.75
CA MET A 191 -13.97 19.34 -17.28
C MET A 191 -12.84 18.59 -18.02
N GLN A 192 -13.02 17.32 -18.40
CA GLN A 192 -12.02 16.59 -19.20
C GLN A 192 -11.72 17.26 -20.53
N GLN A 193 -12.67 18.00 -21.10
CA GLN A 193 -12.48 18.73 -22.35
C GLN A 193 -11.75 20.07 -22.15
N CYS A 194 -11.71 20.60 -20.92
CA CYS A 194 -11.17 21.92 -20.61
C CYS A 194 -9.87 21.93 -19.77
N ASP A 195 -9.63 20.95 -18.88
CA ASP A 195 -8.58 21.04 -17.84
C ASP A 195 -7.78 19.74 -17.62
N SER A 196 -7.27 19.15 -18.71
CA SER A 196 -6.31 18.03 -18.68
C SER A 196 -5.08 18.33 -17.79
N ASP A 197 -4.65 19.59 -17.72
CA ASP A 197 -3.37 19.98 -17.11
C ASP A 197 -3.40 19.96 -15.57
N TYR A 198 -4.56 20.25 -14.95
CA TYR A 198 -4.69 20.27 -13.49
C TYR A 198 -4.69 18.87 -12.87
N ILE A 199 -5.32 17.92 -13.56
CA ILE A 199 -5.38 16.52 -13.13
C ILE A 199 -4.00 15.86 -13.26
N THR A 200 -3.28 16.16 -14.35
CA THR A 200 -1.92 15.67 -14.58
C THR A 200 -0.93 16.16 -13.51
N ALA A 201 -1.13 17.38 -12.97
CA ALA A 201 -0.29 17.93 -11.92
C ALA A 201 -0.35 17.15 -10.57
N GLU A 202 -1.42 16.39 -10.34
CA GLU A 202 -1.59 15.56 -9.14
C GLU A 202 -1.16 14.08 -9.36
N GLY A 203 -0.49 13.79 -10.49
CA GLY A 203 0.01 12.44 -10.82
C GLY A 203 -1.08 11.50 -11.33
N VAL A 204 -2.17 12.05 -11.86
CA VAL A 204 -3.24 11.32 -12.52
C VAL A 204 -3.03 11.39 -14.02
N ASP A 205 -2.82 10.24 -14.66
CA ASP A 205 -2.54 10.20 -16.10
C ASP A 205 -3.81 10.28 -16.94
N PHE A 206 -4.90 9.67 -16.46
CA PHE A 206 -6.21 9.76 -17.09
C PHE A 206 -7.33 9.43 -16.10
N VAL A 207 -8.52 9.94 -16.41
CA VAL A 207 -9.75 9.67 -15.67
C VAL A 207 -10.71 8.93 -16.60
N LYS A 208 -11.36 7.89 -16.09
CA LYS A 208 -12.36 7.10 -16.81
C LYS A 208 -13.61 6.95 -15.94
N VAL A 209 -14.73 7.44 -16.46
CA VAL A 209 -16.05 7.13 -15.89
C VAL A 209 -16.52 5.81 -16.48
N LYS A 210 -17.01 4.88 -15.65
CA LYS A 210 -17.68 3.68 -16.16
C LYS A 210 -19.05 4.10 -16.69
N GLU A 211 -19.23 4.16 -18.01
CA GLU A 211 -20.54 4.42 -18.61
C GLU A 211 -21.55 3.38 -18.11
N LYS A 212 -22.74 3.85 -17.72
CA LYS A 212 -23.89 2.96 -17.48
C LYS A 212 -24.07 2.10 -18.72
N TYR A 213 -24.18 0.79 -18.52
CA TYR A 213 -24.64 -0.13 -19.56
C TYR A 213 -25.91 0.45 -20.18
N SER A 214 -25.79 1.01 -21.38
CA SER A 214 -26.94 1.32 -22.22
C SER A 214 -27.53 -0.04 -22.58
N THR A 215 -28.67 -0.34 -21.97
CA THR A 215 -29.47 -1.53 -22.30
C THR A 215 -30.29 -1.22 -23.53
#